data_AF-A0A9E1HXK2-F1
#
_entry.id   AF-A0A9E1HXK2-F1
#
_cell.length_a   1.000
_cell.length_b   1.000
_cell.length_c   1.000
_cell.angle_alpha   90.00
_cell.angle_beta   90.00
_cell.angle_gamma   90.00
#
_symmetry.space_group_name_H-M   'P 1'
#
loop_
_entity.id
_entity.type
_entity.pdbx_description
1 polymer ?
#
loop_
_entity_poly.entity_id
_entity_poly.type
_entity_poly.pdbx_seq_one_letter_code
_entity_poly.pdbx_strand_id
1 'polypeptide(L)'
;MEKNAGYVIRESVLFDNKRGFAIAEHGNPKVPAPFVTWQFAEENGRRDYYWGHYHADEASAQKDFKDRAADYKRMYKVQEVKPRTIAQQMKEAAKLAEADRGRAAPKKTTPDRGDR
;
A
#
# COMPACT_ATOMS: atom_id res chain seq x y z
N MET A 1 -11.07 -6.58 -1.86
CA MET A 1 -11.03 -5.93 -0.53
C MET A 1 -9.90 -6.57 0.26
N GLU A 2 -8.98 -5.77 0.78
CA GLU A 2 -7.82 -6.24 1.54
C GLU A 2 -8.26 -6.86 2.87
N LYS A 3 -7.62 -7.96 3.29
CA LYS A 3 -7.98 -8.70 4.51
C LYS A 3 -6.74 -9.09 5.29
N ASN A 4 -6.84 -9.05 6.61
CA ASN A 4 -5.81 -9.53 7.52
C ASN A 4 -6.46 -10.20 8.73
N ALA A 5 -5.97 -11.38 9.14
CA ALA A 5 -6.46 -12.12 10.32
C ALA A 5 -8.00 -12.29 10.43
N GLY A 6 -8.72 -12.37 9.30
CA GLY A 6 -10.19 -12.48 9.27
C GLY A 6 -10.95 -11.16 9.29
N TYR A 7 -10.26 -10.02 9.45
CA TYR A 7 -10.82 -8.68 9.34
C TYR A 7 -10.63 -8.13 7.93
N VAL A 8 -11.56 -7.28 7.50
CA VAL A 8 -11.56 -6.59 6.22
C VAL A 8 -11.06 -5.17 6.42
N ILE A 9 -9.99 -4.78 5.73
CA ILE A 9 -9.47 -3.41 5.80
C ILE A 9 -10.50 -2.45 5.22
N ARG A 10 -10.90 -1.46 6.02
CA ARG A 10 -11.88 -0.43 5.67
C ARG A 10 -11.20 0.84 5.18
N GLU A 11 -10.21 1.30 5.92
CA GLU A 11 -9.47 2.53 5.65
C GLU A 11 -8.00 2.34 6.04
N SER A 12 -7.11 3.05 5.35
CA SER A 12 -5.69 3.04 5.66
C SER A 12 -5.06 4.38 5.34
N VAL A 13 -4.08 4.76 6.16
CA VAL A 13 -3.17 5.90 5.91
C VAL A 13 -1.78 5.35 5.66
N LEU A 14 -1.12 5.80 4.58
CA LEU A 14 0.26 5.46 4.25
C LEU A 14 1.13 6.70 4.36
N PHE A 15 2.31 6.57 4.94
CA PHE A 15 3.30 7.65 5.03
C PHE A 15 4.47 7.43 4.06
N ASP A 16 5.20 8.50 3.78
CA ASP A 16 6.34 8.54 2.85
C ASP A 16 7.50 7.61 3.24
N ASN A 17 7.58 7.20 4.50
CA ASN A 17 8.53 6.20 4.99
C ASN A 17 8.05 4.74 4.84
N LYS A 18 7.02 4.50 4.00
CA LYS A 18 6.45 3.17 3.74
C LYS A 18 5.87 2.48 4.98
N ARG A 19 5.48 3.26 5.98
CA ARG A 19 4.75 2.78 7.16
C ARG A 19 3.37 3.41 7.16
N GLY A 20 2.41 2.74 7.76
CA GLY A 20 1.04 3.22 7.77
C GLY A 20 0.21 2.63 8.88
N PHE A 21 -1.03 3.08 8.98
CA PHE A 21 -2.03 2.49 9.86
C PHE A 21 -3.23 2.07 9.02
N ALA A 22 -3.92 1.04 9.47
CA ALA A 22 -5.17 0.59 8.87
C ALA A 22 -6.19 0.32 9.96
N ILE A 23 -7.45 0.56 9.66
CA ILE A 23 -8.59 0.13 10.47
C ILE A 23 -9.36 -0.94 9.70
N ALA A 24 -9.73 -2.00 10.40
CA ALA A 24 -10.37 -3.16 9.85
C ALA A 24 -11.54 -3.64 10.71
N GLU A 25 -12.48 -4.31 10.07
CA GLU A 25 -13.72 -4.80 10.68
C GLU A 25 -13.88 -6.30 10.42
N HIS A 26 -14.27 -7.05 11.43
CA HIS A 26 -14.64 -8.44 11.32
C HIS A 26 -16.08 -8.54 10.82
N GLY A 27 -16.31 -9.29 9.73
CA GLY A 27 -17.67 -9.47 9.18
C GLY A 27 -18.62 -10.31 10.06
N ASN A 28 -18.21 -10.68 11.27
CA ASN A 28 -19.03 -11.44 12.21
C ASN A 28 -19.23 -10.60 13.48
N PRO A 29 -20.41 -10.04 13.73
CA PRO A 29 -20.65 -9.15 14.87
C PRO A 29 -20.61 -9.88 16.22
N LYS A 30 -20.49 -11.22 16.23
CA LYS A 30 -20.43 -12.02 17.47
C LYS A 30 -19.03 -12.07 18.09
N VAL A 31 -18.00 -11.59 17.40
CA VAL A 31 -16.66 -11.51 18.02
C VAL A 31 -16.66 -10.39 19.07
N PRO A 32 -15.97 -10.57 20.22
CA PRO A 32 -15.96 -9.57 21.28
C PRO A 32 -15.28 -8.25 20.88
N ALA A 33 -14.39 -8.29 19.88
CA ALA A 33 -13.75 -7.12 19.30
C ALA A 33 -13.87 -7.13 17.77
N PRO A 34 -14.99 -6.62 17.22
CA PRO A 34 -15.22 -6.62 15.78
C PRO A 34 -14.37 -5.59 15.04
N PHE A 35 -13.73 -4.65 15.73
CA PHE A 35 -12.86 -3.65 15.11
C PHE A 35 -11.42 -3.81 15.55
N VAL A 36 -10.48 -3.49 14.66
CA VAL A 36 -9.05 -3.51 14.96
C VAL A 36 -8.32 -2.41 14.20
N THR A 37 -7.34 -1.80 14.83
CA THR A 37 -6.36 -0.93 14.15
C THR A 37 -5.02 -1.63 14.10
N TRP A 38 -4.35 -1.61 12.95
CA TRP A 38 -3.01 -2.15 12.76
C TRP A 38 -2.05 -1.06 12.33
N GLN A 39 -0.79 -1.21 12.71
CA GLN A 39 0.29 -0.59 11.96
C GLN A 39 0.71 -1.54 10.83
N PHE A 40 1.24 -1.00 9.73
CA PHE A 40 1.80 -1.83 8.67
C PHE A 40 3.05 -1.22 8.06
N ALA A 41 3.83 -2.07 7.39
CA ALA A 41 4.89 -1.68 6.45
C ALA A 41 4.45 -2.01 5.02
N GLU A 42 4.78 -1.17 4.06
CA GLU A 42 4.55 -1.44 2.64
C GLU A 42 5.86 -1.72 1.92
N GLU A 43 6.01 -2.93 1.42
CA GLU A 43 7.17 -3.35 0.62
C GLU A 43 6.70 -4.04 -0.66
N ASN A 44 7.20 -3.57 -1.81
CA ASN A 44 6.83 -4.09 -3.14
C ASN A 44 5.31 -4.17 -3.39
N GLY A 45 4.55 -3.21 -2.85
CA GLY A 45 3.09 -3.19 -2.98
C GLY A 45 2.34 -4.19 -2.09
N ARG A 46 3.05 -4.88 -1.19
CA ARG A 46 2.46 -5.73 -0.15
C ARG A 46 2.54 -5.04 1.21
N ARG A 47 1.48 -5.20 2.00
CA ARG A 47 1.41 -4.67 3.37
C ARG A 47 1.56 -5.79 4.39
N ASP A 48 2.50 -5.60 5.32
CA ASP A 48 2.70 -6.48 6.47
C ASP A 48 2.17 -5.80 7.73
N TYR A 49 1.10 -6.36 8.30
CA TYR A 49 0.39 -5.79 9.46
C TYR A 49 0.96 -6.30 10.78
N TYR A 50 1.10 -5.39 11.74
CA TYR A 50 1.59 -5.68 13.08
C TYR A 50 1.04 -4.68 14.12
N TRP A 51 1.27 -4.97 15.40
CA TRP A 51 0.87 -4.15 16.56
C TRP A 51 -0.61 -3.73 16.53
N GLY A 52 -1.49 -4.74 16.53
CA GLY A 52 -2.94 -4.55 16.47
C GLY A 52 -3.57 -4.12 17.79
N HIS A 53 -4.44 -3.12 17.77
CA HIS A 53 -5.32 -2.79 18.90
C HIS A 53 -6.75 -3.19 18.55
N TYR A 54 -7.36 -4.04 19.39
CA TYR A 54 -8.69 -4.59 19.16
C TYR A 54 -9.72 -3.81 19.99
N HIS A 55 -10.87 -3.51 19.38
CA HIS A 55 -11.91 -2.66 19.96
C HIS A 55 -13.29 -3.29 19.81
N ALA A 56 -14.14 -3.07 20.82
CA ALA A 56 -15.54 -3.51 20.80
C ALA A 56 -16.41 -2.63 19.88
N ASP A 57 -16.09 -1.34 19.78
CA ASP A 57 -16.92 -0.34 19.09
C ASP A 57 -16.14 0.40 17.99
N GLU A 58 -16.83 0.74 16.90
CA GLU A 58 -16.24 1.44 15.75
C GLU A 58 -15.67 2.80 16.16
N ALA A 59 -16.41 3.58 16.96
CA ALA A 59 -15.98 4.91 17.39
C ALA A 59 -14.63 4.88 18.13
N SER A 60 -14.42 3.88 18.99
CA SER A 60 -13.16 3.68 19.71
C SER A 60 -12.02 3.33 18.77
N ALA A 61 -12.26 2.44 17.79
CA ALA A 61 -11.29 2.07 16.79
C ALA A 61 -10.93 3.26 15.86
N GLN A 62 -11.92 4.03 15.40
CA GLN A 62 -11.71 5.22 14.58
C GLN A 62 -10.91 6.29 15.32
N LYS A 63 -11.16 6.47 16.63
CA LYS A 63 -10.38 7.38 17.46
C LYS A 63 -8.93 6.90 17.58
N ASP A 64 -8.72 5.64 17.94
CA ASP A 64 -7.38 5.04 18.03
C ASP A 64 -6.61 5.14 16.71
N PHE A 65 -7.26 4.85 15.59
CA PHE A 65 -6.68 4.96 14.24
C PHE A 65 -6.16 6.38 13.96
N LYS A 66 -6.99 7.40 14.22
CA LYS A 66 -6.63 8.81 14.01
C LYS A 66 -5.52 9.26 14.94
N ASP A 67 -5.62 8.90 16.22
CA ASP A 67 -4.62 9.26 17.23
C ASP A 67 -3.27 8.64 16.88
N ARG A 68 -3.22 7.34 16.60
CA ARG A 68 -1.98 6.63 16.23
C ARG A 68 -1.34 7.21 14.97
N ALA A 69 -2.15 7.52 13.96
CA ALA A 69 -1.66 8.15 12.73
C ALA A 69 -1.08 9.56 13.00
N ALA A 70 -1.78 10.38 13.79
CA ALA A 70 -1.35 11.73 14.13
C ALA A 70 -0.09 11.73 15.01
N ASP A 71 -0.03 10.87 16.02
CA ASP A 71 1.14 10.69 16.89
C ASP A 71 2.35 10.22 16.07
N TYR A 72 2.18 9.22 15.21
CA TYR A 72 3.26 8.74 14.35
C TYR A 72 3.77 9.85 13.42
N LYS A 73 2.86 10.60 12.80
CA LYS A 73 3.19 11.76 11.97
C LYS A 73 4.02 12.80 12.74
N ARG A 74 3.64 13.12 13.97
CA ARG A 74 4.33 14.09 14.84
C ARG A 74 5.71 13.59 15.27
N MET A 75 5.81 12.32 15.68
CA MET A 75 7.04 11.71 16.20
C MET A 75 8.10 11.53 15.12
N TYR A 76 7.70 11.03 13.95
CA TYR A 76 8.63 10.69 12.87
C TYR A 76 8.74 11.75 11.78
N LYS A 77 7.99 12.87 11.90
CA LYS A 77 7.98 13.99 10.95
C LYS A 77 7.72 13.56 9.49
N VAL A 78 6.87 12.55 9.33
CA VAL A 78 6.50 11.97 8.03
C VAL A 78 5.31 12.67 7.42
N GLN A 79 5.11 12.51 6.11
CA GLN A 79 3.94 13.02 5.41
C GLN A 79 3.06 11.88 4.90
N GLU A 80 1.75 12.11 4.95
CA GLU A 80 0.78 11.18 4.37
C GLU A 80 0.90 11.18 2.85
N VAL A 81 1.09 9.99 2.29
CA VAL A 81 1.06 9.75 0.85
C VAL A 81 -0.40 9.64 0.46
N LYS A 82 -0.92 10.70 -0.18
CA LYS A 82 -2.23 10.62 -0.81
C LYS A 82 -2.22 9.47 -1.82
N PRO A 83 -3.29 8.65 -1.89
CA PRO A 83 -3.39 7.62 -2.92
C PRO A 83 -3.20 8.30 -4.29
N ARG A 84 -2.24 7.79 -5.08
CA ARG A 84 -1.90 8.39 -6.36
C ARG A 84 -3.16 8.45 -7.22
N THR A 85 -3.47 9.65 -7.72
CA THR A 85 -4.56 9.80 -8.68
C THR A 85 -4.31 8.93 -9.91
N ILE A 86 -5.37 8.51 -10.60
CA ILE A 86 -5.26 7.76 -11.86
C ILE A 86 -4.33 8.50 -12.83
N ALA A 87 -4.42 9.84 -12.89
CA ALA A 87 -3.54 10.66 -13.70
C ALA A 87 -2.05 10.52 -13.35
N GLN A 88 -1.71 10.50 -12.05
CA GLN A 88 -0.33 10.27 -11.61
C GLN A 88 0.15 8.86 -11.93
N GLN A 89 -0.72 7.86 -11.79
CA GLN A 89 -0.40 6.47 -12.17
C GLN A 89 -0.14 6.35 -13.68
N MET A 90 -0.99 6.96 -14.52
CA MET A 90 -0.81 6.96 -15.98
C MET A 90 0.46 7.68 -16.42
N LYS A 91 0.82 8.80 -15.78
CA LYS A 91 2.04 9.55 -16.10
C LYS A 91 3.31 8.76 -15.79
N GLU A 92 3.32 8.00 -14.69
CA GLU A 92 4.47 7.17 -14.32
C GLU A 92 4.58 5.91 -15.19
N ALA A 93 3.44 5.26 -15.50
CA ALA A 93 3.39 4.15 -16.45
C ALA A 93 3.91 4.57 -17.84
N ALA A 94 3.52 5.76 -18.32
CA ALA A 94 4.02 6.31 -19.57
C ALA A 94 5.55 6.55 -19.52
N LYS A 95 6.08 7.08 -18.41
CA LYS A 95 7.52 7.30 -18.23
C LYS A 95 8.31 5.98 -18.18
N LEU A 96 7.77 4.95 -17.55
CA LEU A 96 8.39 3.62 -17.51
C LEU A 96 8.39 2.98 -18.91
N ALA A 97 7.28 3.09 -19.65
CA ALA A 97 7.18 2.61 -21.03
C ALA A 97 8.13 3.36 -21.98
N GLU A 98 8.33 4.66 -21.77
CA GLU A 98 9.30 5.45 -22.54
C GLU A 98 10.75 5.07 -22.21
N ALA A 99 11.07 4.81 -20.94
CA ALA A 99 12.38 4.32 -20.52
C ALA A 99 12.71 2.92 -21.09
N ASP A 100 11.71 2.04 -21.19
CA ASP A 100 11.86 0.72 -21.81
C ASP A 100 12.06 0.82 -23.33
N ARG A 101 11.34 1.73 -24.00
CA ARG A 101 11.50 2.02 -25.44
C ARG A 101 12.94 2.46 -25.80
N GLY A 102 13.70 2.98 -24.85
CA GLY A 102 15.12 3.34 -25.01
C GLY A 102 16.09 2.15 -25.02
N ARG A 103 15.71 0.96 -24.53
CA ARG A 103 16.49 -0.28 -24.71
C ARG A 103 16.19 -0.87 -26.09
N ALA A 104 16.96 -0.42 -27.06
CA ALA A 104 16.90 -0.94 -28.43
C ALA A 104 16.97 -2.48 -28.45
N ALA A 105 16.08 -3.08 -29.24
CA ALA A 105 16.04 -4.50 -29.54
C ALA A 105 17.43 -5.04 -29.95
N PRO A 106 17.81 -6.27 -29.55
CA PRO A 106 19.02 -6.89 -30.06
C PRO A 106 18.90 -7.00 -31.58
N LYS A 107 19.78 -6.31 -32.30
CA LYS A 107 19.86 -6.40 -33.76
C LYS A 107 20.10 -7.86 -34.15
N LYS A 108 19.16 -8.48 -34.87
CA LYS A 108 19.40 -9.73 -35.58
C LYS A 108 20.49 -9.46 -36.62
N THR A 109 21.73 -9.85 -36.32
CA THR A 109 22.77 -9.99 -37.34
C THR A 109 22.43 -11.21 -38.17
N THR A 110 21.96 -11.00 -39.39
CA THR A 110 21.85 -12.05 -40.41
C THR A 110 23.27 -12.48 -40.76
N PRO A 111 23.67 -13.75 -40.61
CA PRO A 111 24.94 -14.20 -41.16
C PRO A 111 24.82 -14.25 -42.69
N ASP A 112 25.65 -13.42 -43.32
CA ASP A 112 25.99 -13.48 -44.74
C ASP A 112 26.49 -14.90 -45.06
N ARG A 113 25.70 -15.65 -45.86
CA ARG A 113 26.10 -16.95 -46.37
C ARG A 113 26.46 -16.76 -47.83
N GLY A 114 27.76 -16.57 -48.03
CA GLY A 114 28.36 -16.19 -49.30
C GLY A 114 28.08 -17.12 -50.47
N ASP A 115 28.20 -16.47 -51.62
CA ASP A 115 28.33 -16.97 -52.98
C ASP A 115 29.27 -18.19 -53.07
N ARG A 116 28.75 -19.32 -53.54
CA ARG A 116 29.53 -20.35 -54.22
C ARG A 116 28.68 -21.26 -55.10
#